data_AF-A0A2G2GB26-F1
#
_entry.id   AF-A0A2G2GB26-F1
#
_cell.length_a   1.000
_cell.length_b   1.000
_cell.length_c   1.000
_cell.angle_alpha   90.00
_cell.angle_beta   90.00
_cell.angle_gamma   90.00
#
_symmetry.space_group_name_H-M   'P 1'
#
loop_
_entity.id
_entity.type
_entity.pdbx_description
1 polymer ?
#
loop_
_entity_poly.entity_id
_entity_poly.type
_entity_poly.pdbx_seq_one_letter_code
_entity_poly.pdbx_strand_id
1 'polypeptide(L)'
;MSLLKKLAVDHPYYCNDSNYTCIESSKSWATMTGFLDSYEDCDIDMNLIFRWDVEKDTDAVGGYRAEVFIMHQRKGNFAPHSIASISEDEVERFQALMLRHWAVMKQIWEPLS
;
A
#
# COMPACT_ATOMS: atom_id res chain seq x y z
N MET A 1 21.83 -5.77 -0.58
CA MET A 1 20.97 -4.59 -0.32
C MET A 1 19.58 -5.13 -0.03
N SER A 2 19.01 -4.82 1.12
CA SER A 2 17.74 -5.43 1.56
C SER A 2 16.56 -5.00 0.67
N LEU A 3 15.50 -5.80 0.61
CA LEU A 3 14.37 -5.51 -0.29
C LEU A 3 13.60 -4.27 0.18
N LEU A 4 13.43 -4.09 1.51
CA LEU A 4 12.85 -2.87 2.08
C LEU A 4 13.60 -1.62 1.64
N LYS A 5 14.94 -1.65 1.67
CA LYS A 5 15.75 -0.52 1.21
C LYS A 5 15.55 -0.19 -0.28
N LYS A 6 15.21 -1.18 -1.11
CA LYS A 6 14.91 -0.95 -2.54
C LYS A 6 13.52 -0.39 -2.75
N LEU A 7 12.55 -0.78 -1.92
CA LEU A 7 11.18 -0.25 -1.95
C LEU A 7 11.07 1.13 -1.31
N ALA A 8 11.99 1.47 -0.40
CA ALA A 8 12.04 2.75 0.26
C ALA A 8 12.64 3.84 -0.62
N VAL A 9 11.87 4.24 -1.64
CA VAL A 9 12.18 5.31 -2.59
C VAL A 9 11.18 6.44 -2.45
N ASP A 10 11.63 7.65 -2.76
CA ASP A 10 10.78 8.83 -2.76
C ASP A 10 9.97 8.89 -4.06
N HIS A 11 8.64 8.77 -3.97
CA HIS A 11 7.75 8.85 -5.13
C HIS A 11 7.39 10.31 -5.44
N PRO A 12 7.45 10.76 -6.70
CA PRO A 12 7.25 12.16 -7.09
C PRO A 12 5.76 12.59 -7.10
N TYR A 13 4.95 12.11 -6.17
CA TYR A 13 3.52 12.37 -6.10
C TYR A 13 3.11 12.75 -4.68
N TYR A 14 2.33 13.82 -4.54
CA TYR A 14 1.69 14.17 -3.28
C TYR A 14 0.33 13.47 -3.23
N CYS A 15 0.16 12.51 -2.32
CA CYS A 15 -1.12 11.87 -2.03
C CYS A 15 -1.49 12.20 -0.59
N ASN A 16 -2.78 12.46 -0.37
CA ASN A 16 -3.27 12.76 0.97
C ASN A 16 -3.32 11.47 1.80
N ASP A 17 -2.82 11.52 3.02
CA ASP A 17 -2.81 10.39 3.98
C ASP A 17 -4.18 10.17 4.65
N SER A 18 -5.14 11.04 4.35
CA SER A 18 -6.49 11.05 4.94
C SER A 18 -7.57 11.16 3.86
N ASN A 19 -8.73 10.57 4.14
CA ASN A 19 -9.93 10.82 3.36
C ASN A 19 -10.82 11.86 4.08
N TYR A 20 -10.80 13.09 3.56
CA TYR A 20 -11.61 14.20 4.10
C TYR A 20 -13.12 13.92 4.12
N THR A 21 -13.62 13.17 3.13
CA THR A 21 -15.06 12.91 2.96
C THR A 21 -15.55 11.73 3.79
N CYS A 22 -14.65 10.80 4.16
CA CYS A 22 -14.99 9.59 4.89
C CYS A 22 -13.80 9.14 5.75
N ILE A 23 -13.71 9.68 6.96
CA ILE A 23 -12.63 9.35 7.91
C ILE A 23 -12.60 7.84 8.22
N GLU A 24 -13.76 7.18 8.25
CA GLU A 24 -13.89 5.73 8.52
C GLU A 24 -13.25 4.84 7.46
N SER A 25 -12.98 5.38 6.26
CA SER A 25 -12.28 4.65 5.20
C SER A 25 -10.76 4.59 5.39
N SER A 26 -10.20 5.49 6.21
CA SER A 26 -8.80 5.45 6.60
C SER A 26 -8.60 4.42 7.70
N LYS A 27 -7.53 3.61 7.62
CA LYS A 27 -7.28 2.57 8.63
C LYS A 27 -5.80 2.46 8.98
N SER A 28 -5.52 2.29 10.27
CA SER A 28 -4.16 2.07 10.78
C SER A 28 -3.95 0.62 11.20
N TRP A 29 -2.76 0.11 10.93
CA TRP A 29 -2.34 -1.26 11.20
C TRP A 29 -1.04 -1.23 12.01
N ALA A 30 -0.98 -2.07 13.05
CA ALA A 30 0.23 -2.17 13.87
C ALA A 30 1.40 -2.81 13.10
N THR A 31 1.10 -3.75 12.20
CA THR A 31 2.08 -4.59 11.49
C THR A 31 1.60 -4.85 10.06
N MET A 32 2.53 -5.04 9.13
CA MET A 32 2.22 -5.41 7.76
C MET A 32 1.48 -6.74 7.67
N THR A 33 1.74 -7.71 8.55
CA THR A 33 1.03 -8.99 8.63
C THR A 33 -0.48 -8.76 8.75
N GLY A 34 -0.91 -7.92 9.69
CA GLY A 34 -2.33 -7.61 9.86
C GLY A 34 -2.98 -6.99 8.62
N PHE A 35 -2.24 -6.17 7.87
CA PHE A 35 -2.71 -5.63 6.59
C PHE A 35 -2.81 -6.73 5.53
N LEU A 36 -1.74 -7.52 5.34
CA LEU A 36 -1.67 -8.61 4.37
C LEU A 36 -2.78 -9.64 4.61
N ASP A 37 -2.96 -10.10 5.83
CA ASP A 37 -3.99 -11.09 6.19
C ASP A 37 -5.41 -10.59 5.88
N SER A 38 -5.61 -9.26 5.77
CA SER A 38 -6.89 -8.66 5.41
C SER A 38 -7.05 -8.41 3.90
N TYR A 39 -5.97 -8.14 3.18
CA TYR A 39 -6.03 -7.60 1.80
C TYR A 39 -5.33 -8.47 0.75
N GLU A 40 -4.48 -9.42 1.11
CA GLU A 40 -3.65 -10.14 0.14
C GLU A 40 -4.47 -11.02 -0.83
N ASP A 41 -5.64 -11.48 -0.39
CA ASP A 41 -6.56 -12.29 -1.18
C ASP A 41 -7.86 -11.55 -1.53
N CYS A 42 -7.94 -10.24 -1.23
CA CYS A 42 -9.09 -9.43 -1.60
C CYS A 42 -9.19 -9.25 -3.12
N ASP A 43 -10.42 -9.15 -3.62
CA ASP A 43 -10.68 -8.85 -5.03
C ASP A 43 -10.08 -7.49 -5.41
N ILE A 44 -9.17 -7.49 -6.40
CA ILE A 44 -8.46 -6.31 -6.88
C ILE A 44 -9.41 -5.30 -7.52
N ASP A 45 -10.46 -5.76 -8.20
CA ASP A 45 -11.46 -4.88 -8.84
C ASP A 45 -12.32 -4.13 -7.79
N MET A 46 -12.27 -4.59 -6.54
CA MET A 46 -12.96 -3.95 -5.42
C MET A 46 -12.01 -3.17 -4.50
N ASN A 47 -10.71 -3.47 -4.53
CA ASN A 47 -9.71 -2.98 -3.58
C ASN A 47 -8.40 -2.58 -4.29
N LEU A 48 -8.48 -1.85 -5.41
CA LEU A 48 -7.30 -1.50 -6.19
C LEU A 48 -6.32 -0.64 -5.37
N ILE A 49 -5.17 -1.21 -5.03
CA ILE A 49 -4.03 -0.47 -4.51
C ILE A 49 -3.39 0.28 -5.67
N PHE A 50 -3.54 1.60 -5.70
CA PHE A 50 -3.01 2.41 -6.79
C PHE A 50 -1.67 3.09 -6.46
N ARG A 51 -1.30 3.09 -5.19
CA ARG A 51 -0.02 3.60 -4.70
C ARG A 51 0.36 2.92 -3.39
N TRP A 52 1.66 2.82 -3.16
CA TRP A 52 2.25 2.44 -1.89
C TRP A 52 3.56 3.20 -1.67
N ASP A 53 3.92 3.38 -0.40
CA ASP A 53 5.19 3.97 0.00
C ASP A 53 5.78 3.15 1.15
N VAL A 54 7.10 3.00 1.13
CA VAL A 54 7.86 2.40 2.24
C VAL A 54 8.86 3.45 2.69
N GLU A 55 8.92 3.72 3.97
CA GLU A 55 9.80 4.75 4.52
C GLU A 55 10.62 4.19 5.67
N LYS A 56 11.86 4.68 5.78
CA LYS A 56 12.69 4.36 6.94
C LYS A 56 12.19 5.17 8.13
N ASP A 57 11.88 4.49 9.23
CA ASP A 57 11.39 5.09 10.46
C ASP A 57 12.12 4.46 11.64
N THR A 58 12.88 5.27 12.39
CA THR A 58 13.71 4.78 13.52
C THR A 58 12.87 4.34 14.71
N ASP A 59 11.64 4.80 14.81
CA ASP A 59 10.74 4.50 15.92
C ASP A 59 9.87 3.26 15.62
N ALA A 60 9.80 2.85 14.34
CA ALA A 60 9.12 1.64 13.92
C ALA A 60 9.90 0.37 14.31
N VAL A 61 9.17 -0.65 14.77
CA VAL A 61 9.74 -2.00 14.93
C VAL A 61 10.21 -2.49 13.55
N GLY A 62 11.47 -2.89 13.42
CA GLY A 62 12.06 -3.26 12.13
C GLY A 62 12.61 -2.09 11.31
N GLY A 63 12.45 -0.84 11.75
CA GLY A 63 13.10 0.34 11.18
C GLY A 63 12.42 0.90 9.92
N TYR A 64 11.25 0.38 9.56
CA TYR A 64 10.48 0.80 8.39
C TYR A 64 8.98 0.82 8.69
N ARG A 65 8.30 1.79 8.06
CA ARG A 65 6.84 1.87 8.01
C ARG A 65 6.38 1.84 6.55
N ALA A 66 5.09 1.66 6.34
CA ALA A 66 4.51 1.70 4.99
C ALA A 66 3.17 2.43 4.97
N GLU A 67 2.86 2.98 3.81
CA GLU A 67 1.54 3.51 3.48
C GLU A 67 1.02 2.82 2.22
N VAL A 68 -0.28 2.51 2.21
CA VAL A 68 -0.95 1.87 1.10
C VAL A 68 -2.22 2.63 0.78
N PHE A 69 -2.43 2.95 -0.48
CA PHE A 69 -3.54 3.77 -0.93
C PHE A 69 -4.47 2.95 -1.79
N ILE A 70 -5.67 2.69 -1.26
CA ILE A 70 -6.68 1.85 -1.88
C ILE A 70 -7.77 2.71 -2.49
N MET A 71 -8.16 2.38 -3.71
CA MET A 71 -9.39 2.88 -4.32
C MET A 71 -10.44 1.77 -4.28
N HIS A 72 -11.48 1.94 -3.46
CA HIS A 72 -12.66 1.08 -3.50
C HIS A 72 -13.52 1.47 -4.71
N GLN A 73 -13.16 0.94 -5.88
CA GLN A 73 -13.59 1.43 -7.20
C GLN A 73 -15.12 1.55 -7.34
N ARG A 74 -15.89 0.55 -6.87
CA ARG A 74 -17.37 0.58 -6.96
C ARG A 74 -18.04 1.72 -6.21
N LYS A 75 -17.38 2.26 -5.18
CA LYS A 75 -17.90 3.35 -4.35
C LYS A 75 -17.17 4.67 -4.59
N GLY A 76 -16.14 4.68 -5.44
CA GLY A 76 -15.24 5.82 -5.59
C GLY A 76 -14.60 6.24 -4.26
N ASN A 77 -14.43 5.29 -3.33
CA ASN A 77 -14.01 5.61 -1.97
C ASN A 77 -12.50 5.41 -1.82
N PHE A 78 -11.81 6.52 -1.58
CA PHE A 78 -10.39 6.57 -1.31
C PHE A 78 -10.11 6.10 0.13
N ALA A 79 -9.27 5.10 0.31
CA ALA A 79 -8.97 4.50 1.60
C ALA A 79 -7.45 4.43 1.80
N PRO A 80 -6.84 5.42 2.46
CA PRO A 80 -5.44 5.37 2.83
C PRO A 80 -5.25 4.50 4.08
N HIS A 81 -4.25 3.64 4.02
CA HIS A 81 -3.91 2.68 5.06
C HIS A 81 -2.49 2.95 5.56
N SER A 82 -2.34 3.25 6.85
CA SER A 82 -1.03 3.41 7.49
C SER A 82 -0.63 2.12 8.20
N ILE A 83 0.61 1.67 7.96
CA ILE A 83 1.19 0.47 8.57
C ILE A 83 2.41 0.89 9.38
N ALA A 84 2.32 0.74 10.70
CA ALA A 84 3.34 1.24 11.62
C ALA A 84 4.67 0.48 11.56
N SER A 85 4.67 -0.76 11.08
CA SER A 85 5.87 -1.60 10.99
C SER A 85 5.77 -2.58 9.82
N ILE A 86 6.82 -2.62 9.02
CA ILE A 86 7.06 -3.65 8.01
C ILE A 86 8.47 -4.22 8.19
N SER A 87 8.57 -5.54 8.10
CA SER A 87 9.80 -6.30 8.33
C SER A 87 10.26 -7.06 7.08
N GLU A 88 11.48 -7.61 7.12
CA GLU A 88 12.04 -8.38 5.99
C GLU A 88 11.36 -9.74 5.79
N ASP A 89 10.63 -10.27 6.78
CA ASP A 89 9.83 -11.50 6.62
C ASP A 89 8.52 -11.27 5.86
N GLU A 90 8.01 -10.03 5.86
CA GLU A 90 6.74 -9.68 5.21
C GLU A 90 6.95 -9.06 3.81
N VAL A 91 8.14 -8.51 3.54
CA VAL A 91 8.40 -7.68 2.37
C VAL A 91 8.20 -8.40 1.03
N GLU A 92 8.48 -9.70 0.96
CA GLU A 92 8.26 -10.48 -0.27
C GLU A 92 6.77 -10.67 -0.57
N ARG A 93 5.95 -10.96 0.46
CA ARG A 93 4.48 -11.02 0.33
C ARG A 93 3.91 -9.67 -0.08
N PHE A 94 4.39 -8.60 0.55
CA PHE A 94 3.98 -7.24 0.22
C PHE A 94 4.32 -6.87 -1.23
N GLN A 95 5.54 -7.15 -1.68
CA GLN A 95 5.94 -6.93 -3.08
C GLN A 95 5.07 -7.72 -4.06
N ALA A 96 4.77 -8.98 -3.76
CA ALA A 96 3.91 -9.82 -4.60
C ALA A 96 2.49 -9.25 -4.72
N LEU A 97 1.93 -8.70 -3.64
CA LEU A 97 0.66 -7.97 -3.68
C LEU A 97 0.77 -6.72 -4.58
N MET A 98 1.78 -5.87 -4.40
CA MET A 98 1.96 -4.66 -5.21
C MET A 98 2.10 -4.96 -6.70
N LEU A 99 2.84 -6.02 -7.06
CA LEU A 99 3.01 -6.43 -8.46
C LEU A 99 1.69 -6.85 -9.11
N ARG A 100 0.77 -7.49 -8.37
CA ARG A 100 -0.56 -7.84 -8.88
C ARG A 100 -1.39 -6.60 -9.17
N HIS A 101 -1.43 -5.65 -8.24
CA HIS A 101 -2.13 -4.38 -8.44
C HIS A 101 -1.50 -3.51 -9.54
N TRP A 102 -0.18 -3.49 -9.64
CA TRP A 102 0.55 -2.83 -10.72
C TRP A 102 0.19 -3.39 -12.10
N ALA A 103 0.04 -4.71 -12.23
CA ALA A 103 -0.39 -5.32 -13.48
C ALA A 103 -1.77 -4.80 -13.92
N VAL A 104 -2.73 -4.72 -13.00
CA VAL A 104 -4.07 -4.15 -13.26
C VAL A 104 -3.99 -2.66 -13.60
N MET A 105 -3.17 -1.88 -12.88
CA MET A 105 -2.98 -0.46 -13.20
C MET A 105 -2.48 -0.26 -14.63
N LYS A 106 -1.48 -1.03 -15.07
CA LYS A 106 -1.02 -0.93 -16.46
C LYS A 106 -2.14 -1.23 -17.46
N GLN A 107 -2.92 -2.28 -17.23
CA GLN A 107 -4.05 -2.62 -18.09
C GLN A 107 -5.07 -1.48 -18.21
N ILE A 108 -5.34 -0.76 -17.12
CA ILE A 108 -6.25 0.41 -17.13
C ILE A 108 -5.73 1.52 -18.06
N TRP A 109 -4.41 1.67 -18.19
CA TRP A 109 -3.77 2.73 -18.96
C TRP A 109 -3.28 2.27 -20.35
N GLU A 110 -3.54 1.02 -20.76
CA GLU A 110 -3.20 0.56 -22.09
C GLU A 110 -3.87 1.43 -23.18
N PRO A 111 -3.13 1.82 -24.24
CA PRO A 111 -1.79 1.35 -24.64
C PRO A 111 -0.62 2.23 -24.16
N LEU A 112 -0.83 3.13 -23.20
CA LEU A 112 0.16 4.15 -22.84
C LEU A 112 1.23 3.64 -21.86
N SER A 113 0.96 2.55 -21.13
CA SER A 113 1.80 2.00 -20.05
C SER A 113 2.70 0.85 -20.45
#